data_AF-A0A397IV91-F1
#
_entry.id   AF-A0A397IV91-F1
#
_cell.length_a   1.000
_cell.length_b   1.000
_cell.length_c   1.000
_cell.angle_alpha   90.00
_cell.angle_beta   90.00
_cell.angle_gamma   90.00
#
_symmetry.space_group_name_H-M   'P 1'
#
loop_
_entity.id
_entity.type
_entity.pdbx_description
1 polymer ?
#
loop_
_entity_poly.entity_id
_entity_poly.type
_entity_poly.pdbx_seq_one_letter_code
_entity_poly.pdbx_strand_id
1 'polypeptide(L)'
;MKFNKAYSDLINKLPPSLVNEAWKRLLSRKKSPMTEEEASTINPIVELFLRHEVNRYQKKLKHQRKSWPLDNLSNIYNNETSTKISIDMVNQESQTQDTVPICEHEEEISCRVKKKLDSLSLQLLEFNEKTFDPFIQEITKQLEERVNANNKLRSEIDQQKLKLQKAEKLLASLKSQSIHPISEGNPSQDVHLKDRLLL
;
A
#
# COMPACT_ATOMS: atom_id res chain seq x y z
N MET A 1 -5.76 -8.54 32.42
CA MET A 1 -4.37 -8.01 32.32
C MET A 1 -3.99 -7.51 33.69
N LYS A 2 -3.06 -8.17 34.37
CA LYS A 2 -2.77 -7.85 35.77
C LYS A 2 -1.27 -7.80 35.98
N PHE A 3 -0.64 -6.74 35.50
CA PHE A 3 0.72 -6.45 35.93
C PHE A 3 0.76 -6.26 37.45
N ASN A 4 1.87 -6.67 38.06
CA ASN A 4 2.08 -6.46 39.48
C ASN A 4 2.08 -4.96 39.83
N LYS A 5 1.56 -4.60 41.02
CA LYS A 5 1.57 -3.23 41.52
C LYS A 5 2.97 -2.64 41.63
N ALA A 6 4.01 -3.48 41.81
CA ALA A 6 5.40 -3.06 41.81
C ALA A 6 5.82 -2.30 40.53
N TYR A 7 5.13 -2.51 39.40
CA TYR A 7 5.42 -1.85 38.13
C TYR A 7 4.61 -0.59 37.86
N SER A 8 3.83 -0.11 38.83
CA SER A 8 2.93 1.05 38.65
C SER A 8 3.68 2.27 38.11
N ASP A 9 4.90 2.53 38.58
CA ASP A 9 5.73 3.66 38.14
C ASP A 9 6.13 3.59 36.66
N LEU A 10 6.22 2.39 36.09
CA LEU A 10 6.50 2.17 34.67
C LEU A 10 5.22 2.21 33.85
N ILE A 11 4.16 1.58 34.34
CA ILE A 11 2.86 1.49 33.66
C ILE A 11 2.24 2.87 33.51
N ASN A 12 2.30 3.70 34.56
CA ASN A 12 1.74 5.06 34.53
C ASN A 12 2.45 6.00 33.52
N LYS A 13 3.64 5.61 33.02
CA LYS A 13 4.37 6.36 31.99
C LYS A 13 3.96 5.96 30.56
N LEU A 14 3.11 4.94 30.41
CA LEU A 14 2.64 4.43 29.13
C LEU A 14 1.14 4.72 28.95
N PRO A 15 0.68 5.04 27.73
CA PRO A 15 -0.73 5.10 27.43
C PRO A 15 -1.38 3.70 27.54
N PRO A 16 -2.68 3.61 27.88
CA PRO A 16 -3.36 2.33 28.12
C PRO A 16 -3.27 1.34 26.94
N SER A 17 -3.26 1.84 25.71
CA SER A 17 -3.12 1.00 24.50
C SER A 17 -1.77 0.25 24.47
N LEU A 18 -0.68 0.92 24.85
CA LEU A 18 0.65 0.32 24.89
C LEU A 18 0.83 -0.63 26.06
N VAL A 19 0.19 -0.37 27.20
CA VAL A 19 0.15 -1.31 28.33
C VAL A 19 -0.52 -2.62 27.90
N ASN A 20 -1.65 -2.53 27.20
CA ASN A 20 -2.37 -3.70 26.70
C ASN A 20 -1.56 -4.48 25.65
N GLU A 21 -0.86 -3.77 24.77
CA GLU A 21 0.00 -4.40 23.77
C GLU A 21 1.22 -5.08 24.41
N ALA A 22 1.86 -4.43 25.39
CA ALA A 22 2.97 -4.98 26.15
C ALA A 22 2.59 -6.30 26.83
N TRP A 23 1.41 -6.35 27.45
CA TRP A 23 0.87 -7.57 28.05
C TRP A 23 0.73 -8.69 27.02
N LYS A 24 0.11 -8.40 25.86
CA LYS A 24 -0.03 -9.38 24.78
C LYS A 24 1.34 -9.88 24.28
N ARG A 25 2.32 -8.99 24.12
CA ARG A 25 3.67 -9.34 23.64
C ARG A 25 4.44 -10.24 24.61
N LEU A 26 4.27 -10.05 25.92
CA LEU A 26 4.89 -10.90 26.93
C LEU A 26 4.34 -12.34 26.85
N LEU A 27 3.02 -12.48 26.69
CA LEU A 27 2.34 -13.78 26.62
C LEU A 27 2.51 -14.48 25.25
N SER A 28 2.75 -13.73 24.17
CA SER A 28 2.83 -14.27 22.80
C SER A 28 4.27 -14.38 22.25
N ARG A 29 5.28 -14.30 23.12
CA ARG A 29 6.69 -14.28 22.68
C ARG A 29 7.10 -15.61 22.03
N LYS A 30 7.45 -15.58 20.74
CA LYS A 30 7.76 -16.75 19.89
C LYS A 30 8.77 -17.77 20.44
N LYS A 31 9.75 -17.34 21.24
CA LYS A 31 10.80 -18.22 21.78
C LYS A 31 10.62 -18.62 23.25
N SER A 32 9.72 -17.95 23.98
CA SER A 32 9.48 -18.18 25.41
C SER A 32 8.26 -17.36 25.86
N PRO A 33 7.03 -17.80 25.56
CA PRO A 33 5.84 -17.12 26.04
C PRO A 33 5.84 -17.18 27.58
N MET A 34 5.70 -16.02 28.21
CA MET A 34 5.54 -15.95 29.67
C MET A 34 4.13 -16.43 30.03
N THR A 35 3.97 -17.16 31.13
CA THR A 35 2.63 -17.48 31.65
C THR A 35 2.00 -16.24 32.29
N GLU A 36 0.67 -16.24 32.46
CA GLU A 36 -0.02 -15.11 33.08
C GLU A 36 0.38 -14.94 34.55
N GLU A 37 0.64 -16.05 35.24
CA GLU A 37 1.08 -16.10 36.63
C GLU A 37 2.48 -15.50 36.80
N GLU A 38 3.41 -15.87 35.92
CA GLU A 38 4.78 -15.34 35.92
C GLU A 38 4.82 -13.85 35.54
N ALA A 39 3.98 -13.44 34.57
CA ALA A 39 3.87 -12.04 34.16
C ALA A 39 3.19 -11.15 35.22
N SER A 40 2.32 -11.74 36.06
CA SER A 40 1.63 -11.06 37.17
C SER A 40 2.48 -10.97 38.44
N THR A 41 3.54 -11.78 38.54
CA THR A 41 4.47 -11.81 39.67
C THR A 41 5.60 -10.79 39.49
N ILE A 42 6.31 -10.46 40.57
CA ILE A 42 7.51 -9.62 40.49
C ILE A 42 8.63 -10.42 39.82
N ASN A 43 8.80 -10.21 38.51
CA ASN A 43 9.80 -10.82 37.66
C ASN A 43 10.71 -9.74 37.03
N PRO A 44 12.04 -9.78 37.21
CA PRO A 44 12.96 -8.78 36.67
C PRO A 44 12.94 -8.71 35.13
N ILE A 45 12.58 -9.80 34.44
CA ILE A 45 12.45 -9.83 32.98
C ILE A 45 11.28 -8.94 32.52
N VAL A 46 10.17 -8.98 33.25
CA VAL A 46 8.99 -8.14 32.98
C VAL A 46 9.33 -6.67 33.23
N GLU A 47 10.05 -6.38 34.31
CA GLU A 47 10.49 -5.01 34.60
C GLU A 47 11.40 -4.45 33.51
N LEU A 48 12.41 -5.23 33.08
CA LEU A 48 13.34 -4.84 32.02
C LEU A 48 12.59 -4.58 30.70
N PHE A 49 11.61 -5.42 30.37
CA PHE A 49 10.76 -5.25 29.21
C PHE A 49 9.94 -3.96 29.27
N LEU A 50 9.29 -3.68 30.40
CA LEU A 50 8.50 -2.46 30.59
C LEU A 50 9.37 -1.20 30.53
N ARG A 51 10.58 -1.22 31.11
CA ARG A 51 11.57 -0.14 30.99
C ARG A 51 11.92 0.13 29.52
N HIS A 52 12.10 -0.92 28.73
CA HIS A 52 12.36 -0.80 27.30
C HIS A 52 11.18 -0.15 26.56
N GLU A 53 9.95 -0.56 26.82
CA GLU A 53 8.75 0.02 26.19
C GLU A 53 8.54 1.48 26.59
N VAL A 54 8.76 1.85 27.87
CA VAL A 54 8.74 3.25 28.33
C VAL A 54 9.77 4.08 27.57
N ASN A 55 11.02 3.61 27.48
CA ASN A 55 12.08 4.30 26.76
C ASN A 55 11.75 4.46 25.28
N ARG A 56 11.21 3.41 24.65
CA ARG A 56 10.77 3.44 23.24
C ARG A 56 9.68 4.48 23.02
N TYR A 57 8.67 4.51 23.90
CA TYR A 57 7.58 5.48 23.82
C TYR A 57 8.07 6.91 24.00
N GLN A 58 8.92 7.17 25.00
CA GLN A 58 9.49 8.50 25.23
C GLN A 58 10.37 8.97 24.07
N LYS A 59 11.19 8.09 23.48
CA LYS A 59 11.95 8.40 22.27
C LYS A 59 11.01 8.78 21.12
N LYS A 60 9.94 8.00 20.90
CA LYS A 60 8.93 8.30 19.88
C LYS A 60 8.29 9.67 20.11
N LEU A 61 7.96 10.04 21.35
CA LEU A 61 7.40 11.37 21.66
C LEU A 61 8.40 12.49 21.35
N LYS A 62 9.69 12.33 21.68
CA LYS A 62 10.72 13.32 21.34
C LYS A 62 10.88 13.50 19.83
N HIS A 63 10.79 12.42 19.05
CA HIS A 63 10.81 12.51 17.59
C HIS A 63 9.55 13.16 17.02
N GLN A 64 8.37 12.84 17.56
CA GLN A 64 7.11 13.48 17.12
C GLN A 64 7.08 14.98 17.42
N ARG A 65 7.61 15.44 18.58
CA ARG A 65 7.73 16.88 18.88
C ARG A 65 8.69 17.62 17.93
N LYS A 66 9.76 16.95 17.47
CA LYS A 66 10.68 17.51 16.46
C LYS A 66 10.10 17.48 15.04
N SER A 67 9.12 16.61 14.80
CA SER A 67 8.47 16.39 13.50
C SER A 67 7.19 17.20 13.33
N TRP A 68 6.73 17.95 14.35
CA TRP A 68 5.59 18.84 14.20
C TRP A 68 6.07 20.05 13.39
N PRO A 69 5.64 20.22 12.13
CA PRO A 69 6.00 21.39 11.37
C PRO A 69 5.33 22.60 12.04
N LEU A 70 6.07 23.70 12.19
CA LEU A 70 5.53 25.00 12.60
C LEU A 70 4.35 25.46 11.71
N ASP A 71 4.14 24.81 10.57
CA ASP A 71 3.08 25.09 9.60
C ASP A 71 1.67 25.04 10.21
N ASN A 72 1.46 24.28 11.30
CA ASN A 72 0.17 24.26 12.01
C ASN A 72 -0.01 25.39 13.06
N LEU A 73 1.05 26.11 13.45
CA LEU A 73 0.90 27.28 14.32
C LEU A 73 0.33 28.49 13.56
N SER A 74 0.61 28.60 12.26
CA SER A 74 0.06 29.69 11.43
C SER A 74 -1.47 29.70 11.37
N ASN A 75 -2.13 28.56 11.58
CA ASN A 75 -3.60 28.46 11.60
C ASN A 75 -4.22 28.70 12.98
N ILE A 76 -3.43 28.66 14.07
CA ILE A 76 -3.91 28.94 15.44
C ILE A 76 -3.76 30.44 15.78
N TYR A 77 -2.79 31.12 15.17
CA TYR A 77 -2.53 32.56 15.42
C TYR A 77 -3.57 33.53 14.82
N ASN A 78 -4.59 33.03 14.10
CA ASN A 78 -5.60 33.88 13.44
C ASN A 78 -6.93 33.99 14.20
N ASN A 79 -7.01 33.63 15.49
CA ASN A 79 -8.21 33.90 16.29
C ASN A 79 -7.93 34.89 17.45
N GLU A 80 -8.93 35.73 17.71
CA GLU A 80 -8.96 36.79 18.72
C GLU A 80 -8.72 36.29 20.16
N THR A 81 -8.66 34.98 20.37
CA THR A 81 -8.39 34.34 21.66
C THR A 81 -6.92 34.44 22.07
N SER A 82 -5.98 34.59 21.12
CA SER A 82 -4.54 34.74 21.41
C SER A 82 -4.21 36.02 22.17
N THR A 83 -4.93 37.12 21.92
CA THR A 83 -4.66 38.41 22.57
C THR A 83 -4.90 38.33 24.08
N LYS A 84 -5.88 37.52 24.51
CA LYS A 84 -6.23 37.37 25.93
C LYS A 84 -5.22 36.51 26.69
N ILE A 85 -4.73 35.44 26.06
CA ILE A 85 -3.72 34.54 26.66
C ILE A 85 -2.35 35.23 26.76
N SER A 86 -1.99 36.05 25.76
CA SER A 86 -0.70 36.75 25.75
C SER A 86 -0.60 37.86 26.80
N ILE A 87 -1.71 38.50 27.19
CA ILE A 87 -1.73 39.56 28.21
C ILE A 87 -1.61 38.95 29.62
N ASP A 88 -2.27 37.82 29.88
CA ASP A 88 -2.23 37.18 31.20
C ASP A 88 -0.86 36.53 31.49
N MET A 89 -0.16 36.06 30.46
CA MET A 89 1.16 35.42 30.61
C MET A 89 2.31 36.41 30.77
N VAL A 90 2.20 37.63 30.24
CA VAL A 90 3.23 38.69 30.36
C VAL A 90 3.24 39.37 31.74
N ASN A 91 2.09 39.39 32.44
CA ASN A 91 1.99 40.08 33.73
C ASN A 91 2.52 39.28 34.94
N GLN A 92 2.89 38.01 34.77
CA GLN A 92 3.35 37.15 35.88
C GLN A 92 4.87 36.99 35.99
N GLU A 93 5.68 37.48 35.04
CA GLU A 93 7.10 37.10 34.97
C GLU A 93 8.09 38.28 34.86
N SER A 94 7.80 39.43 35.49
CA SER A 94 8.78 40.55 35.56
C SER A 94 9.15 40.94 36.98
N GLN A 95 9.78 40.00 37.70
CA GLN A 95 10.81 40.31 38.68
C GLN A 95 11.89 39.23 38.62
N THR A 96 12.95 39.45 37.83
CA THR A 96 14.33 39.47 38.33
C THR A 96 15.32 39.89 37.23
N GLN A 97 16.35 40.58 37.70
CA GLN A 97 17.42 41.28 37.01
C GLN A 97 18.32 40.40 36.12
N ASP A 98 18.78 41.03 35.03
CA ASP A 98 20.14 40.98 34.48
C ASP A 98 20.66 39.63 33.95
N THR A 99 20.53 39.40 32.64
CA THR A 99 21.44 38.53 31.87
C THR A 99 21.54 39.00 30.42
N VAL A 100 22.77 39.13 29.95
CA VAL A 100 23.27 39.48 28.61
C VAL A 100 22.47 38.82 27.47
N PRO A 101 22.21 39.51 26.33
CA PRO A 101 21.43 38.96 25.21
C PRO A 101 22.23 37.91 24.43
N ILE A 102 22.05 36.64 24.79
CA ILE A 102 22.58 35.47 24.06
C ILE A 102 21.61 35.03 22.93
N CYS A 103 20.43 35.66 22.84
CA CYS A 103 19.30 35.18 22.04
C CYS A 103 19.43 35.33 20.51
N GLU A 104 20.13 36.36 20.00
CA GLU A 104 20.16 36.65 18.55
C GLU A 104 21.07 35.68 17.76
N HIS A 105 22.12 35.15 18.40
CA HIS A 105 23.09 34.28 17.73
C HIS A 105 22.49 32.89 17.41
N GLU A 106 21.62 32.36 18.27
CA GLU A 106 20.98 31.06 18.04
C GLU A 106 19.97 31.12 16.88
N GLU A 107 19.22 32.22 16.77
CA GLU A 107 18.29 32.47 15.67
C GLU A 107 19.02 32.60 14.33
N GLU A 108 20.16 33.29 14.29
CA GLU A 108 20.97 33.41 13.07
C GLU A 108 21.52 32.04 12.62
N ILE A 109 22.03 31.22 13.55
CA ILE A 109 22.47 29.86 13.25
C ILE A 109 21.30 29.04 12.69
N SER A 110 20.14 29.09 13.35
CA SER A 110 18.95 28.37 12.92
C SER A 110 18.52 28.76 11.50
N CYS A 111 18.52 30.06 11.18
CA CYS A 111 18.20 30.56 9.85
C CYS A 111 19.19 30.07 8.79
N ARG A 112 20.50 30.08 9.09
CA ARG A 112 21.55 29.58 8.18
C ARG A 112 21.41 28.08 7.95
N VAL A 113 21.14 27.31 9.00
CA VAL A 113 20.91 25.85 8.92
C VAL A 113 19.67 25.55 8.09
N LYS A 114 18.56 26.26 8.32
CA LYS A 114 17.32 26.11 7.55
C LYS A 114 17.55 26.35 6.06
N LYS A 115 18.19 27.47 5.69
CA LYS A 115 18.49 27.77 4.27
C LYS A 115 19.34 26.69 3.59
N LYS A 116 20.35 26.15 4.29
CA LYS A 116 21.17 25.06 3.75
C LYS A 116 20.39 23.76 3.61
N LEU A 117 19.51 23.46 4.57
CA LEU A 117 18.64 22.28 4.51
C LEU A 117 17.64 22.39 3.35
N ASP A 118 17.02 23.55 3.17
CA ASP A 118 16.10 23.80 2.06
C ASP A 118 16.81 23.68 0.71
N SER A 119 18.01 24.24 0.59
CA SER A 119 18.84 24.10 -0.61
C SER A 119 19.21 22.65 -0.90
N LEU A 120 19.58 21.87 0.12
CA LEU A 120 19.92 20.45 -0.04
C LEU A 120 18.70 19.62 -0.44
N SER A 121 17.54 19.90 0.18
CA SER A 121 16.27 19.26 -0.15
C SER A 121 15.91 19.48 -1.62
N LEU A 122 16.05 20.72 -2.11
CA LEU A 122 15.76 21.05 -3.51
C LEU A 122 16.71 20.33 -4.47
N GLN A 123 18.02 20.30 -4.16
CA GLN A 123 19.00 19.58 -4.98
C GLN A 123 18.75 18.08 -5.02
N LEU A 124 18.36 17.47 -3.89
CA LEU A 124 18.00 16.05 -3.85
C LEU A 124 16.75 15.76 -4.66
N LEU A 125 15.75 16.65 -4.61
CA LEU A 125 14.53 16.51 -5.41
C LEU A 125 14.86 16.59 -6.90
N GLU A 126 15.61 17.60 -7.32
CA GLU A 126 16.02 17.80 -8.73
C GLU A 126 16.88 16.63 -9.22
N PHE A 127 17.80 16.13 -8.39
CA PHE A 127 18.60 14.96 -8.72
C PHE A 127 17.73 13.72 -8.90
N ASN A 128 16.78 13.48 -8.00
CA ASN A 128 15.88 12.33 -8.10
C ASN A 128 15.00 12.42 -9.34
N GLU A 129 14.42 13.58 -9.63
CA GLU A 129 13.64 13.84 -10.85
C GLU A 129 14.48 13.52 -12.09
N LYS A 130 15.68 14.12 -12.22
CA LYS A 130 16.57 13.87 -13.35
C LYS A 130 17.04 12.42 -13.48
N THR A 131 17.19 11.72 -12.37
CA THR A 131 17.71 10.34 -12.35
C THR A 131 16.61 9.32 -12.65
N PHE A 132 15.44 9.48 -12.05
CA PHE A 132 14.39 8.48 -12.09
C PHE A 132 13.34 8.76 -13.16
N ASP A 133 13.07 10.02 -13.53
CA ASP A 133 12.04 10.32 -14.52
C ASP A 133 12.28 9.68 -15.88
N PRO A 134 13.51 9.70 -16.46
CA PRO A 134 13.76 9.02 -17.73
C PRO A 134 13.50 7.52 -17.64
N PHE A 135 13.83 6.92 -16.49
CA PHE A 135 13.61 5.49 -16.25
C PHE A 135 12.12 5.15 -16.13
N ILE A 136 11.34 5.96 -15.40
CA ILE A 136 9.90 5.80 -15.27
C ILE A 136 9.20 6.00 -16.63
N GLN A 137 9.63 6.99 -17.41
CA GLN A 137 9.12 7.23 -18.75
C GLN A 137 9.38 6.05 -19.69
N GLU A 138 10.60 5.49 -19.66
CA GLU A 138 10.95 4.34 -20.49
C GLU A 138 10.15 3.08 -20.11
N ILE A 139 9.99 2.80 -18.81
CA ILE A 139 9.11 1.70 -18.36
C ILE A 139 7.68 1.89 -18.85
N THR A 140 7.16 3.12 -18.71
CA THR A 140 5.79 3.45 -19.13
C THR A 140 5.61 3.23 -20.62
N LYS A 141 6.57 3.70 -21.42
CA LYS A 141 6.59 3.50 -22.87
C LYS A 141 6.60 2.02 -23.25
N GLN A 142 7.47 1.22 -22.65
CA GLN A 142 7.54 -0.22 -22.93
C GLN A 142 6.25 -0.96 -22.56
N LEU A 143 5.62 -0.58 -21.45
CA LEU A 143 4.33 -1.15 -21.05
C LEU A 143 3.24 -0.83 -22.06
N GLU A 144 3.16 0.43 -22.51
CA GLU A 144 2.18 0.86 -23.49
C GLU A 144 2.36 0.18 -24.85
N GLU A 145 3.61 0.05 -25.33
CA GLU A 145 3.92 -0.71 -26.54
C GLU A 145 3.47 -2.18 -26.45
N ARG A 146 3.72 -2.83 -25.31
CA ARG A 146 3.27 -4.22 -25.07
C ARG A 146 1.75 -4.34 -25.02
N VAL A 147 1.06 -3.40 -24.40
CA VAL A 147 -0.41 -3.37 -24.36
C VAL A 147 -0.98 -3.21 -25.77
N ASN A 148 -0.42 -2.31 -26.57
CA ASN A 148 -0.86 -2.08 -27.94
C ASN A 148 -0.63 -3.32 -28.82
N ALA A 149 0.53 -3.97 -28.70
CA ALA A 149 0.80 -5.23 -29.41
C ALA A 149 -0.18 -6.34 -29.01
N ASN A 150 -0.47 -6.50 -27.71
CA ASN A 150 -1.42 -7.49 -27.22
C ASN A 150 -2.85 -7.22 -27.72
N ASN A 151 -3.29 -5.96 -27.74
CA ASN A 151 -4.60 -5.59 -28.26
C ASN A 151 -4.74 -5.92 -29.75
N LYS A 152 -3.68 -5.71 -30.53
CA LYS A 152 -3.65 -6.10 -31.95
C LYS A 152 -3.74 -7.61 -32.11
N LEU A 153 -2.93 -8.38 -31.39
CA LEU A 153 -2.97 -9.86 -31.42
C LEU A 153 -4.34 -10.40 -31.01
N ARG A 154 -4.96 -9.81 -29.99
CA ARG A 154 -6.31 -10.19 -29.56
C ARG A 154 -7.34 -9.98 -30.67
N SER A 155 -7.26 -8.86 -31.38
CA SER A 155 -8.15 -8.57 -32.51
C SER A 155 -7.95 -9.57 -33.66
N GLU A 156 -6.70 -9.94 -33.96
CA GLU A 156 -6.38 -10.96 -34.96
C GLU A 156 -6.91 -12.35 -34.54
N ILE A 157 -6.75 -12.73 -33.27
CA ILE A 157 -7.28 -13.99 -32.70
C ILE A 157 -8.81 -14.03 -32.86
N ASP A 158 -9.51 -12.94 -32.55
CA ASP A 158 -10.97 -12.89 -32.66
C ASP A 158 -11.42 -13.01 -34.12
N GLN A 159 -10.70 -12.39 -35.06
CA GLN A 159 -10.95 -12.58 -36.49
C GLN A 159 -10.72 -14.03 -36.93
N GLN A 160 -9.66 -14.69 -36.45
CA GLN A 160 -9.38 -16.09 -36.76
C GLN A 160 -10.44 -17.02 -36.18
N LYS A 161 -10.89 -16.80 -34.95
CA LYS A 161 -12.00 -17.56 -34.34
C LYS A 161 -13.27 -17.47 -35.19
N LEU A 162 -13.60 -16.29 -35.70
CA LEU A 162 -14.77 -16.12 -36.57
C LEU A 162 -14.63 -16.91 -37.88
N LYS A 163 -13.45 -16.91 -38.49
CA LYS A 163 -13.17 -17.71 -39.71
C LYS A 163 -13.28 -19.21 -39.42
N LEU A 164 -12.72 -19.66 -38.31
CA LEU A 164 -12.78 -21.06 -37.88
C LEU A 164 -14.23 -21.52 -37.68
N GLN A 165 -15.05 -20.75 -36.95
CA GLN A 165 -16.47 -21.07 -36.76
C GLN A 165 -17.25 -21.17 -38.08
N LYS A 166 -16.93 -20.32 -39.07
CA LYS A 166 -17.55 -20.41 -40.41
C LYS A 166 -17.14 -21.70 -41.13
N ALA A 167 -15.85 -22.06 -41.08
CA ALA A 167 -15.34 -23.28 -41.67
C ALA A 167 -15.92 -24.54 -41.01
N GLU A 168 -16.05 -24.55 -39.68
CA GLU A 168 -16.67 -25.63 -38.93
C GLU A 168 -18.15 -25.84 -39.32
N LYS A 169 -18.91 -24.75 -39.45
CA LYS A 169 -20.31 -24.81 -39.93
C LYS A 169 -20.41 -25.37 -41.34
N LEU A 170 -19.55 -24.93 -42.26
CA LEU A 170 -19.51 -25.46 -43.63
C LEU A 170 -19.17 -26.96 -43.64
N LEU A 171 -18.13 -27.35 -42.89
CA LEU A 171 -17.73 -28.75 -42.77
C LEU A 171 -18.85 -29.63 -42.20
N ALA A 172 -19.57 -29.16 -41.18
CA ALA A 172 -20.72 -29.85 -40.63
C ALA A 172 -21.83 -30.06 -41.67
N SER A 173 -22.13 -29.03 -42.49
CA SER A 173 -23.12 -29.13 -43.56
C SER A 173 -22.73 -30.13 -44.66
N LEU A 174 -21.46 -30.14 -45.08
CA LEU A 174 -20.94 -31.10 -46.06
C LEU A 174 -21.00 -32.54 -45.52
N LYS A 175 -20.63 -32.75 -44.25
CA LYS A 175 -20.76 -34.06 -43.60
C LYS A 175 -22.20 -34.55 -43.60
N SER A 176 -23.19 -33.69 -43.32
CA SER A 176 -24.60 -34.09 -43.37
C SER A 176 -25.09 -34.46 -44.78
N GLN A 177 -24.60 -33.78 -45.83
CA GLN A 177 -24.99 -34.07 -47.21
C GLN A 177 -24.41 -35.39 -47.72
N SER A 178 -23.19 -35.74 -47.30
CA SER A 178 -22.53 -37.01 -47.66
C SER A 178 -23.22 -38.26 -47.08
N ILE A 179 -24.11 -38.12 -46.09
CA ILE A 179 -24.77 -39.24 -45.41
C ILE A 179 -26.12 -39.60 -46.09
N HIS A 180 -26.58 -38.86 -47.09
CA HIS A 180 -27.73 -39.30 -47.88
C HIS A 180 -27.34 -40.51 -48.76
N PRO A 181 -27.95 -41.70 -48.57
CA PRO A 181 -27.69 -42.83 -49.44
C PRO A 181 -28.18 -42.50 -50.85
N ILE A 182 -27.33 -42.76 -51.84
CA ILE A 182 -27.72 -42.82 -53.25
C ILE A 182 -28.85 -43.86 -53.32
N SER A 183 -30.08 -43.39 -53.52
CA SER A 183 -31.24 -44.25 -53.75
C SER A 183 -31.08 -44.89 -55.13
N GLU A 184 -30.27 -45.94 -55.22
CA GLU A 184 -30.31 -46.89 -56.33
C GLU A 184 -31.63 -47.67 -56.24
N GLY A 185 -32.62 -47.22 -57.00
CA GLY A 185 -33.87 -47.92 -57.24
C GLY A 185 -34.18 -47.86 -58.72
N ASN A 186 -33.47 -48.66 -59.53
CA ASN A 186 -33.87 -48.99 -60.89
C ASN A 186 -34.75 -50.25 -60.82
N PRO A 187 -36.07 -50.18 -61.05
CA PRO A 187 -36.85 -51.39 -61.23
C PRO A 187 -36.70 -51.85 -62.68
N SER A 188 -36.00 -52.96 -62.86
CA SER A 188 -36.08 -53.79 -64.07
C SER A 188 -37.54 -54.09 -64.38
N GLN A 189 -38.05 -53.55 -65.48
CA GLN A 189 -39.29 -54.04 -66.09
C GLN A 189 -38.93 -55.04 -67.18
N ASP A 190 -39.04 -56.29 -66.76
CA ASP A 190 -39.38 -57.49 -67.51
C ASP A 190 -40.30 -57.18 -68.71
N VAL A 191 -39.80 -57.39 -69.93
CA VAL A 191 -40.64 -57.52 -71.13
C VAL A 191 -40.28 -58.83 -71.81
N HIS A 192 -41.09 -59.82 -71.49
CA HIS A 192 -41.19 -61.13 -72.10
C HIS A 192 -41.47 -60.98 -73.62
N LEU A 193 -40.45 -61.14 -74.48
CA LEU A 193 -40.65 -61.33 -75.93
C LEU A 193 -40.64 -62.83 -76.23
N LYS A 194 -41.84 -63.41 -76.34
CA LYS A 194 -42.09 -64.74 -76.92
C LYS A 194 -42.43 -64.58 -78.40
N ASP A 195 -41.72 -65.36 -79.20
CA ASP A 195 -42.12 -65.97 -80.48
C ASP A 195 -42.60 -65.08 -81.64
N ARG A 196 -41.79 -65.01 -82.71
CA ARG A 196 -42.05 -65.74 -83.97
C ARG A 196 -40.99 -65.42 -85.03
N LEU A 197 -40.15 -66.42 -85.29
CA LEU A 197 -39.59 -66.67 -86.62
C LEU A 197 -40.66 -67.44 -87.40
N LEU A 198 -40.93 -67.07 -88.66
CA LEU A 198 -41.17 -67.98 -89.78
C LEU A 198 -41.39 -67.16 -91.06
N LEU A 199 -40.48 -67.39 -92.02
CA LEU A 199 -40.47 -67.12 -93.47
C LEU A 199 -41.23 -65.89 -94.01
#